data_AF-A0A382PFK8-F1
#
_entry.id   AF-A0A382PFK8-F1
#
_cell.length_a   1.000
_cell.length_b   1.000
_cell.length_c   1.000
_cell.angle_alpha   90.00
_cell.angle_beta   90.00
_cell.angle_gamma   90.00
#
_symmetry.space_group_name_H-M   'P 1'
#
loop_
_entity.id
_entity.type
_entity.pdbx_description
1 polymer ?
#
loop_
_entity_poly.entity_id
_entity_poly.type
_entity_poly.pdbx_seq_one_letter_code
_entity_poly.pdbx_strand_id
1 'polypeptide(L)' 'MTRFNAWNVFKNGLIGQTGWDRQWRDPELKKEYDVIIIGGGLHGLAT' A
#
# COMPACT_ATOMS: atom_id res chain seq x y z
N MET A 1 -2.66 10.15 1.93
CA MET A 1 -1.54 9.35 1.39
C MET A 1 -0.28 10.16 1.62
N THR A 2 0.51 9.77 2.61
CA THR A 2 1.81 10.37 2.87
C THR A 2 2.71 10.18 1.64
N ARG A 3 3.24 11.27 1.08
CA ARG A 3 4.11 11.18 -0.11
C ARG A 3 5.43 10.50 0.25
N PHE A 4 5.81 9.48 -0.49
CA PHE A 4 7.15 8.89 -0.37
C PHE A 4 8.22 9.90 -0.80
N ASN A 5 9.14 10.18 0.10
CA ASN A 5 10.35 10.95 -0.14
C ASN A 5 11.37 10.61 0.96
N ALA A 6 12.64 10.94 0.73
CA ALA A 6 13.73 10.60 1.63
C ALA A 6 13.50 11.09 3.07
N TRP A 7 12.98 12.32 3.23
CA TRP A 7 12.68 12.89 4.54
C TRP A 7 11.60 12.12 5.29
N ASN A 8 10.48 11.80 4.63
CA ASN A 8 9.38 11.06 5.23
C ASN A 8 9.77 9.62 5.58
N VAL A 9 10.57 8.97 4.75
CA VAL A 9 11.08 7.61 5.04
C VAL A 9 12.00 7.63 6.26
N PHE A 10 12.96 8.57 6.31
CA PHE A 10 13.86 8.73 7.44
C PHE A 10 13.10 9.01 8.74
N LYS A 11 12.22 10.00 8.73
CA LYS A 11 11.40 10.36 9.90
C LYS A 11 10.54 9.18 10.39
N ASN A 12 9.84 8.49 9.49
CA ASN A 12 9.01 7.34 9.85
C ASN A 12 9.84 6.16 10.37
N GLY A 13 11.06 5.95 9.85
CA GLY A 13 12.00 4.96 10.35
C GLY A 13 12.36 5.19 11.81
N LEU A 14 12.55 6.45 12.22
CA LEU A 14 12.86 6.80 13.62
C LEU A 14 11.69 6.60 14.60
N ILE A 15 10.45 6.60 14.11
CA ILE A 15 9.24 6.43 14.93
C ILE A 15 8.57 5.05 14.75
N GLY A 16 9.32 4.06 14.25
CA GLY A 16 8.83 2.69 14.12
C GLY A 16 7.74 2.50 13.07
N GLN A 17 7.77 3.25 11.97
CA GLN A 17 6.83 3.15 10.84
C GLN A 17 5.35 3.45 11.19
N THR A 18 5.10 4.27 12.20
CA THR A 18 3.73 4.55 12.69
C THR A 18 3.08 5.80 12.07
N GLY A 19 3.83 6.66 11.39
CA GLY A 19 3.34 7.93 10.86
C GLY A 19 2.90 7.90 9.39
N TRP A 20 2.67 6.72 8.82
CA TRP A 20 2.16 6.58 7.46
C TRP A 20 0.64 6.66 7.43
N ASP A 21 0.09 7.48 6.55
CA ASP A 21 -1.33 7.40 6.19
C ASP A 21 -1.60 6.09 5.42
N ARG A 22 -2.88 5.70 5.30
CA ARG A 22 -3.31 4.66 4.34
C ARG A 22 -2.77 4.98 2.94
N GLN A 23 -2.03 4.03 2.36
CA GLN A 23 -1.33 4.20 1.08
C GLN A 23 -2.10 3.61 -0.11
N TRP A 24 -3.05 2.71 0.14
CA TRP A 24 -3.90 2.14 -0.90
C TRP A 24 -5.27 2.81 -0.90
N ARG A 25 -5.89 2.84 -2.08
CA ARG A 25 -7.27 3.31 -2.27
C ARG A 25 -8.26 2.20 -1.95
N ASP A 26 -9.53 2.58 -1.84
CA ASP A 26 -10.66 1.68 -1.58
C ASP A 26 -11.74 1.83 -2.66
N PRO A 27 -11.43 1.50 -3.93
CA PRO A 27 -12.41 1.64 -5.00
C PRO A 27 -13.42 0.48 -4.97
N GLU A 28 -14.62 0.74 -5.49
CA GLU A 28 -15.54 -0.33 -5.85
C GLU A 28 -14.93 -1.28 -6.89
N LEU A 29 -15.37 -2.54 -6.87
CA LEU A 29 -14.91 -3.54 -7.83
C LEU A 29 -15.37 -3.15 -9.24
N LYS A 30 -14.47 -3.28 -10.20
CA LYS A 30 -14.80 -3.19 -11.62
C LYS A 30 -15.62 -4.41 -12.01
N LYS A 31 -16.39 -4.25 -13.08
CA LYS A 31 -17.20 -5.35 -13.63
C LYS A 31 -16.33 -6.50 -14.17
N GLU A 32 -15.15 -6.17 -14.68
CA GLU A 32 -14.29 -7.11 -15.40
C GLU A 32 -12.80 -6.83 -15.08
N TYR A 33 -12.01 -7.91 -15.05
CA TYR A 33 -10.57 -7.91 -14.82
C TYR A 33 -9.94 -9.01 -15.69
N ASP A 34 -8.78 -8.75 -16.28
CA ASP A 34 -8.01 -9.78 -16.98
C ASP A 34 -7.48 -10.84 -16.00
N VAL A 35 -7.15 -10.41 -14.78
CA VAL A 35 -6.63 -11.25 -13.69
C VAL A 35 -7.25 -10.84 -12.36
N ILE A 36 -7.65 -11.82 -11.56
CA ILE A 36 -8.09 -11.64 -10.17
C ILE A 36 -7.10 -12.40 -9.27
N ILE A 37 -6.49 -11.69 -8.32
CA ILE A 37 -5.62 -12.30 -7.32
C ILE A 37 -6.45 -12.62 -6.08
N ILE A 38 -6.55 -13.90 -5.72
CA ILE A 38 -7.27 -14.36 -4.53
C ILE A 38 -6.29 -14.47 -3.36
N GLY A 39 -6.41 -13.55 -2.41
CA GLY A 39 -5.60 -13.48 -1.19
C GLY A 39 -4.60 -12.31 -1.22
N GLY A 40 -4.81 -11.32 -0.33
CA GLY A 40 -3.98 -10.11 -0.22
C GLY A 40 -2.75 -10.24 0.68
N GLY A 41 -2.15 -11.43 0.76
CA GLY A 41 -0.90 -11.65 1.49
C GLY A 41 0.34 -11.20 0.69
N LEU A 42 1.55 -11.41 1.24
CA LEU A 42 2.80 -11.01 0.57
C LEU A 42 2.92 -11.54 -0.86
N HIS A 43 2.64 -12.84 -1.07
CA HIS A 43 2.72 -13.45 -2.40
C HIS A 43 1.70 -12.83 -3.37
N GLY A 44 0.46 -12.64 -2.94
CA GLY A 44 -0.58 -12.05 -3.77
C GLY A 44 -0.32 -10.58 -4.12
N LEU A 45 0.21 -9.80 -3.17
CA LEU A 45 0.58 -8.40 -3.43
C LEU A 45 1.86 -8.26 -4.28
N ALA A 46 2.70 -9.30 -4.33
CA ALA A 46 3.91 -9.34 -5.14
C ALA A 46 3.71 -9.96 -6.54
N THR A 47 2.56 -10.58 -6.79
CA THR A 47 2.16 -11.18 -8.08
C THR A 47 1.59 -10.10 -8.99
#